data_AF-L7J1A6-F1
#
_entry.id   AF-L7J1A6-F1
#
_cell.length_a   1.000
_cell.length_b   1.000
_cell.length_c   1.000
_cell.angle_alpha   90.00
_cell.angle_beta   90.00
_cell.angle_gamma   90.00
#
_symmetry.space_group_name_H-M   'P 1'
#
loop_
_entity.id
_entity.type
_entity.pdbx_description
1 polymer ?
#
loop_
_entity_poly.entity_id
_entity_poly.type
_entity_poly.pdbx_seq_one_letter_code
_entity_poly.pdbx_strand_id
1 'polypeptide(L)'
;MGFFANTLPLRVAGCAVDRPFGDQVSAAKAALAGAVLHSRLPYPALLERLGKARGGTAREDVMPLFQAVLDYRQGATESGAIGDSVIVDTLVSREAMPYDIGLDISDDPGRSPLLTLRLQTSLYGASDAHLLLRAYHSIVSAVVQNPAMRLGDVPLSLD
;
A
#
# COMPACT_ATOMS: atom_id res chain seq x y z
N MET A 1 14.70 -21.09 5.36
CA MET A 1 13.68 -20.18 4.79
C MET A 1 14.41 -19.10 3.99
N GLY A 2 13.93 -18.77 2.78
CA GLY A 2 14.55 -17.76 1.89
C GLY A 2 13.63 -16.57 1.62
N PHE A 3 14.14 -15.53 0.94
CA PHE A 3 13.38 -14.34 0.59
C PHE A 3 12.71 -14.51 -0.78
N PHE A 4 11.39 -14.74 -0.78
CA PHE A 4 10.60 -14.98 -1.99
C PHE A 4 9.63 -13.85 -2.33
N ALA A 5 9.57 -12.80 -1.50
CA ALA A 5 8.73 -11.65 -1.77
C ALA A 5 9.31 -10.86 -2.95
N ASN A 6 8.47 -10.57 -3.94
CA ASN A 6 8.79 -9.65 -5.02
C ASN A 6 7.91 -8.41 -4.90
N THR A 7 8.49 -7.24 -5.16
CA THR A 7 7.75 -5.97 -5.18
C THR A 7 7.44 -5.58 -6.62
N LEU A 8 6.18 -5.27 -6.90
CA LEU A 8 5.72 -4.93 -8.24
C LEU A 8 5.43 -3.43 -8.33
N PRO A 9 6.23 -2.66 -9.09
CA PRO A 9 5.89 -1.27 -9.40
C PRO A 9 4.59 -1.24 -10.20
N LEU A 10 3.60 -0.53 -9.70
CA LEU A 10 2.31 -0.37 -10.37
C LEU A 10 2.18 1.06 -10.90
N ARG A 11 2.03 1.19 -12.22
CA ARG A 11 1.67 2.46 -12.85
C ARG A 11 0.22 2.41 -13.31
N VAL A 12 -0.66 3.10 -12.61
CA VAL A 12 -2.07 3.25 -13.01
C VAL A 12 -2.21 4.46 -13.92
N ALA A 13 -2.34 4.22 -15.22
CA ALA A 13 -2.57 5.27 -16.20
C ALA A 13 -4.05 5.71 -16.20
N GLY A 14 -4.31 6.97 -16.56
CA GLY A 14 -5.67 7.48 -16.71
C GLY A 14 -6.38 7.85 -15.40
N CYS A 15 -5.63 7.95 -14.30
CA CYS A 15 -6.10 8.57 -13.06
C CYS A 15 -6.31 10.07 -13.28
N ALA A 16 -7.51 10.54 -13.01
CA ALA A 16 -7.97 11.89 -13.28
C ALA A 16 -9.11 12.25 -12.33
N VAL A 17 -9.08 13.47 -11.82
CA VAL A 17 -10.04 13.96 -10.80
C VAL A 17 -11.46 14.11 -11.33
N ASP A 18 -11.62 14.30 -12.63
CA ASP A 18 -12.89 14.49 -13.32
C ASP A 18 -13.60 13.18 -13.69
N ARG A 19 -12.94 12.04 -13.49
CA ARG A 19 -13.49 10.71 -13.79
C ARG A 19 -14.13 10.05 -12.56
N PRO A 20 -15.17 9.22 -12.75
CA PRO A 20 -15.79 8.44 -11.68
C PRO A 20 -14.78 7.54 -10.95
N PHE A 21 -14.97 7.31 -9.66
CA PHE A 21 -14.10 6.42 -8.89
C PHE A 21 -14.11 4.98 -9.42
N GLY A 22 -15.27 4.45 -9.83
CA GLY A 22 -15.38 3.10 -10.39
C GLY A 22 -14.53 2.87 -11.66
N ASP A 23 -14.37 3.92 -12.47
CA ASP A 23 -13.48 3.89 -13.63
C ASP A 23 -12.01 3.77 -13.22
N GLN A 24 -11.62 4.47 -12.13
CA GLN A 24 -10.26 4.42 -11.59
C GLN A 24 -9.94 3.04 -11.01
N VAL A 25 -10.89 2.43 -10.30
CA VAL A 25 -10.76 1.06 -9.79
C VAL A 25 -10.58 0.08 -10.94
N SER A 26 -11.33 0.25 -12.03
CA SER A 26 -11.21 -0.59 -13.23
C SER A 26 -9.82 -0.45 -13.88
N ALA A 27 -9.31 0.78 -13.99
CA ALA A 27 -7.96 1.03 -14.50
C ALA A 27 -6.87 0.44 -13.60
N ALA A 28 -7.01 0.59 -12.27
CA ALA A 28 -6.09 0.01 -11.29
C ALA A 28 -6.09 -1.52 -11.35
N LYS A 29 -7.26 -2.15 -11.45
CA LYS A 29 -7.42 -3.61 -11.62
C LYS A 29 -6.74 -4.09 -12.90
N ALA A 30 -6.92 -3.40 -14.03
CA ALA A 30 -6.28 -3.75 -15.29
C ALA A 30 -4.75 -3.64 -15.20
N ALA A 31 -4.24 -2.56 -14.61
CA ALA A 31 -2.80 -2.38 -14.39
C ALA A 31 -2.21 -3.46 -13.49
N LEU A 32 -2.91 -3.81 -12.40
CA LEU A 32 -2.46 -4.83 -11.45
C LEU A 32 -2.46 -6.21 -12.10
N ALA A 33 -3.51 -6.56 -12.84
CA ALA A 33 -3.57 -7.81 -13.58
C ALA A 33 -2.40 -7.94 -14.57
N GLY A 34 -2.09 -6.86 -15.30
CA GLY A 34 -0.93 -6.80 -16.18
C GLY A 34 0.40 -6.98 -15.44
N ALA A 35 0.58 -6.31 -14.30
CA ALA A 35 1.80 -6.44 -13.49
C ALA A 35 1.97 -7.87 -12.94
N VAL A 36 0.89 -8.49 -12.46
CA VAL A 36 0.90 -9.85 -11.91
C VAL A 36 1.27 -10.89 -12.98
N LEU A 37 0.79 -10.73 -14.21
CA LEU A 37 1.17 -11.60 -15.34
C LEU A 37 2.69 -11.63 -15.59
N HIS A 38 3.41 -10.56 -15.24
CA HIS A 38 4.86 -10.42 -15.41
C HIS A 38 5.64 -10.40 -14.08
N SER A 39 5.01 -10.83 -12.99
CA SER A 39 5.54 -10.74 -11.61
C SER A 39 6.77 -11.62 -11.32
N ARG A 40 7.17 -12.48 -12.26
CA ARG A 40 8.35 -13.35 -12.11
C ARG A 40 9.68 -12.61 -12.15
N LEU A 41 9.72 -11.42 -12.76
CA LEU A 41 10.95 -10.62 -12.84
C LEU A 41 11.22 -9.97 -11.47
N PRO A 42 12.34 -10.27 -10.81
CA PRO A 42 12.68 -9.62 -9.54
C PRO A 42 12.88 -8.11 -9.70
N TYR A 43 12.44 -7.32 -8.73
CA TYR A 43 12.58 -5.86 -8.76
C TYR A 43 14.02 -5.36 -9.02
N PRO A 44 15.08 -5.91 -8.41
CA PRO A 44 16.45 -5.48 -8.71
C PRO A 44 16.83 -5.66 -10.19
N ALA A 45 16.42 -6.78 -10.80
CA ALA A 45 16.67 -7.06 -12.21
C ALA A 45 15.86 -6.11 -13.13
N LEU A 46 14.67 -5.69 -12.71
CA LEU A 46 13.91 -4.65 -13.40
C LEU A 46 14.68 -3.32 -13.39
N LEU A 47 15.25 -2.93 -12.26
CA LEU A 47 16.04 -1.70 -12.16
C LEU A 47 17.27 -1.75 -13.08
N GLU A 48 17.98 -2.87 -13.13
CA GLU A 48 19.14 -3.07 -14.02
C GLU A 48 18.78 -2.82 -15.47
N ARG A 49 17.67 -3.41 -15.92
CA ARG A 49 17.20 -3.26 -17.30
C ARG A 49 16.72 -1.84 -17.63
N LEU A 50 16.25 -1.10 -16.64
CA LEU A 50 15.82 0.29 -16.80
C LEU A 50 16.99 1.29 -16.71
N GLY A 51 18.23 0.83 -16.51
CA GLY A 51 19.38 1.71 -16.21
C GLY A 51 19.17 2.50 -14.91
N LYS A 52 18.30 2.00 -14.03
CA LYS A 52 18.01 2.52 -12.69
C LYS A 52 18.66 1.67 -11.61
N ALA A 53 19.34 0.58 -11.99
CA ALA A 53 20.23 -0.12 -11.09
C ALA A 53 21.38 0.79 -10.70
N ARG A 54 21.79 0.61 -9.46
CA ARG A 54 22.63 1.52 -8.72
C ARG A 54 23.98 1.68 -9.41
N GLY A 55 24.32 2.92 -9.77
CA GLY A 55 25.64 3.40 -10.13
C GLY A 55 26.02 4.59 -9.26
N GLY A 56 26.59 4.33 -8.09
CA GLY A 56 27.45 5.26 -7.33
C GLY A 56 26.88 6.51 -6.64
N THR A 57 25.66 6.99 -6.92
CA THR A 57 25.21 8.31 -6.40
C THR A 57 23.81 8.40 -5.78
N ALA A 58 23.03 7.32 -5.76
CA ALA A 58 21.71 7.31 -5.14
C ALA A 58 21.77 6.77 -3.70
N ARG A 59 21.06 7.43 -2.77
CA ARG A 59 20.81 6.97 -1.40
C ARG A 59 20.36 5.50 -1.40
N GLU A 60 21.09 4.62 -0.73
CA GLU A 60 20.83 3.16 -0.70
C GLU A 60 19.48 2.81 -0.05
N ASP A 61 18.92 3.77 0.68
CA ASP A 61 17.76 3.74 1.55
C ASP A 61 16.44 4.15 0.88
N VAL A 62 16.39 4.35 -0.45
CA VAL A 62 15.16 4.81 -1.15
C VAL A 62 14.79 3.93 -2.35
N MET A 63 13.49 3.71 -2.56
CA MET A 63 12.92 2.98 -3.69
C MET A 63 12.83 3.90 -4.94
N PRO A 64 13.55 3.58 -6.03
CA PRO A 64 13.69 4.52 -7.16
C PRO A 64 12.45 4.67 -8.06
N LEU A 65 11.49 3.73 -8.02
CA LEU A 65 10.32 3.76 -8.92
C LEU A 65 9.01 4.18 -8.24
N PHE A 66 8.91 4.06 -6.92
CA PHE A 66 7.69 4.35 -6.16
C PHE A 66 8.07 4.62 -4.70
N GLN A 67 7.26 5.43 -4.02
CA GLN A 67 7.46 5.82 -2.62
C GLN A 67 6.27 5.50 -1.71
N ALA A 68 5.20 4.96 -2.30
CA ALA A 68 4.04 4.47 -1.59
C ALA A 68 3.85 2.97 -1.89
N VAL A 69 3.65 2.17 -0.86
CA VAL A 69 3.44 0.72 -0.95
C VAL A 69 2.10 0.36 -0.31
N LEU A 70 1.34 -0.49 -0.99
CA LEU A 70 0.14 -1.13 -0.46
C LEU A 70 0.43 -2.63 -0.33
N ASP A 71 0.27 -3.17 0.88
CA ASP A 71 0.29 -4.61 1.14
C ASP A 71 -1.10 -5.04 1.64
N TYR A 72 -1.77 -5.91 0.89
CA TYR A 72 -3.09 -6.42 1.24
C TYR A 72 -3.00 -7.92 1.50
N ARG A 73 -3.24 -8.32 2.75
CA ARG A 73 -3.16 -9.71 3.20
C ARG A 73 -4.55 -10.23 3.51
N GLN A 74 -5.12 -10.99 2.58
CA GLN A 74 -6.41 -11.65 2.75
C GLN A 74 -6.25 -12.97 3.51
N GLY A 75 -7.12 -13.23 4.49
CA GLY A 75 -7.11 -14.47 5.26
C GLY A 75 -5.97 -14.56 6.28
N ALA A 76 -5.36 -13.43 6.62
CA ALA A 76 -4.39 -13.35 7.69
C ALA A 76 -5.11 -13.47 9.05
N THR A 77 -5.31 -14.69 9.53
CA THR A 77 -5.81 -14.90 10.89
C THR A 77 -4.69 -14.55 11.86
N GLU A 78 -4.67 -13.31 12.36
CA GLU A 78 -3.67 -12.86 13.37
C GLU A 78 -4.06 -13.30 14.81
N SER A 79 -4.95 -14.29 14.92
CA SER A 79 -5.42 -14.85 16.19
C SER A 79 -5.49 -16.38 16.12
N GLY A 80 -5.11 -17.06 17.19
CA GLY A 80 -5.16 -18.52 17.25
C GLY A 80 -4.88 -19.01 18.66
N ALA A 81 -4.95 -20.33 18.87
CA ALA A 81 -4.61 -20.96 20.13
C ALA A 81 -3.61 -22.10 19.92
N ILE A 82 -2.70 -22.26 20.87
CA ILE A 82 -1.78 -23.40 20.94
C ILE A 82 -1.97 -24.04 22.33
N GLY A 83 -2.69 -25.16 22.37
CA GLY A 83 -3.17 -25.73 23.63
C GLY A 83 -4.06 -24.73 24.38
N ASP A 84 -3.75 -24.46 25.64
CA ASP A 84 -4.47 -23.50 26.48
C ASP A 84 -3.99 -22.04 26.31
N SER A 85 -3.00 -21.80 25.44
CA SER A 85 -2.44 -20.46 25.20
C SER A 85 -3.13 -19.77 24.04
N VAL A 86 -3.37 -18.46 24.18
CA VAL A 86 -3.93 -17.61 23.13
C VAL A 86 -2.81 -16.78 22.48
N ILE A 87 -2.78 -16.78 21.15
CA ILE A 87 -1.89 -15.92 20.36
C ILE A 87 -2.46 -14.50 20.40
N VAL A 88 -1.64 -13.57 20.87
CA VAL A 88 -1.91 -12.13 20.85
C VAL A 88 -0.93 -11.46 19.91
N ASP A 89 -1.43 -10.59 19.04
CA ASP A 89 -0.59 -9.86 18.11
C ASP A 89 0.13 -8.71 18.82
N THR A 90 1.33 -8.38 18.39
CA THR A 90 2.10 -7.26 18.95
C THR A 90 2.77 -6.51 17.82
N LEU A 91 2.51 -5.20 17.77
CA LEU A 91 3.21 -4.28 16.87
C LEU A 91 4.68 -4.19 17.28
N VAL A 92 5.53 -4.88 16.54
CA VAL A 92 6.99 -4.73 16.63
C VAL A 92 7.41 -3.66 15.63
N SER A 93 8.17 -2.67 16.07
CA SER A 93 8.78 -1.69 15.17
C SER A 93 9.71 -2.42 14.19
N ARG A 94 9.29 -2.57 12.94
CA ARG A 94 10.13 -3.10 11.86
C ARG A 94 11.21 -2.09 11.47
N GLU A 95 12.27 -2.61 10.85
CA GLU A 95 13.40 -1.88 10.28
C GLU A 95 12.96 -0.73 9.36
N ALA A 96 13.87 0.23 9.14
CA ALA A 96 13.63 1.39 8.29
C ALA A 96 13.07 0.97 6.91
N MET A 97 11.99 1.62 6.49
CA MET A 97 11.34 1.34 5.22
C MET A 97 12.05 2.11 4.10
N PRO A 98 12.37 1.48 2.96
CA PRO A 98 13.02 2.16 1.86
C PRO A 98 12.06 3.02 1.03
N TYR A 99 10.87 3.31 1.55
CA TYR A 99 9.81 4.09 0.90
C TYR A 99 9.13 4.97 1.96
N ASP A 100 8.50 6.05 1.50
CA ASP A 100 7.99 7.12 2.35
C ASP A 100 6.72 6.71 3.11
N ILE A 101 5.83 5.96 2.42
CA ILE A 101 4.51 5.56 2.92
C ILE A 101 4.29 4.06 2.69
N GLY A 102 3.90 3.33 3.72
CA GLY A 102 3.41 1.96 3.64
C GLY A 102 2.01 1.84 4.23
N LEU A 103 1.08 1.29 3.48
CA LEU A 103 -0.24 0.91 3.97
C LEU A 103 -0.37 -0.60 3.96
N ASP A 104 -0.44 -1.21 5.14
CA ASP A 104 -0.71 -2.63 5.29
C ASP A 104 -2.17 -2.83 5.69
N ILE A 105 -2.85 -3.75 5.01
CA ILE A 105 -4.24 -4.12 5.28
C ILE A 105 -4.26 -5.62 5.60
N SER A 106 -4.61 -5.96 6.83
CA SER A 106 -4.90 -7.33 7.24
C SER A 106 -6.40 -7.56 7.22
N ASP A 107 -6.86 -8.36 6.26
CA ASP A 107 -8.27 -8.68 6.06
C ASP A 107 -8.55 -10.09 6.63
N ASP A 108 -8.96 -10.11 7.90
CA ASP A 108 -9.36 -11.33 8.60
C ASP A 108 -10.89 -11.52 8.46
N PRO A 109 -11.37 -12.63 7.87
CA PRO A 109 -12.80 -12.88 7.68
C PRO A 109 -13.65 -12.86 8.96
N GLY A 110 -13.04 -13.06 10.14
CA GLY A 110 -13.71 -13.10 11.44
C GLY A 110 -13.78 -11.77 12.19
N ARG A 111 -13.13 -10.71 11.70
CA ARG A 111 -13.11 -9.38 12.35
C ARG A 111 -13.10 -8.25 11.32
N SER A 112 -13.14 -7.01 11.80
CA SER A 112 -12.90 -5.86 10.93
C SER A 112 -11.45 -5.86 10.44
N PRO A 113 -11.19 -5.44 9.19
CA PRO A 113 -9.83 -5.36 8.66
C PRO A 113 -9.00 -4.38 9.48
N LEU A 114 -7.74 -4.76 9.77
CA LEU A 114 -6.78 -3.90 10.45
C LEU A 114 -5.96 -3.13 9.41
N LEU A 115 -5.93 -1.81 9.55
CA LEU A 115 -5.14 -0.92 8.71
C LEU A 115 -3.95 -0.39 9.50
N THR A 116 -2.75 -0.59 8.98
CA THR A 116 -1.51 -0.05 9.55
C THR A 116 -0.86 0.90 8.56
N LEU A 117 -0.83 2.20 8.89
CA LEU A 117 -0.10 3.20 8.13
C LEU A 117 1.30 3.38 8.74
N ARG A 118 2.32 3.17 7.93
CA ARG A 118 3.73 3.38 8.27
C ARG A 118 4.26 4.55 7.47
N LEU A 119 4.91 5.49 8.16
CA LEU A 119 5.48 6.68 7.56
C LEU A 119 6.94 6.84 7.99
N GLN A 120 7.79 7.36 7.12
CA GLN A 120 9.15 7.74 7.50
C GLN A 120 9.15 8.94 8.45
N THR A 121 9.70 8.78 9.65
CA THR A 121 9.75 9.84 10.67
C THR A 121 10.65 11.02 10.30
N SER A 122 11.55 10.85 9.33
CA SER A 122 12.34 11.93 8.74
C SER A 122 11.51 12.87 7.86
N LEU A 123 10.33 12.44 7.42
CA LEU A 123 9.44 13.18 6.51
C LEU A 123 8.10 13.55 7.16
N TYR A 124 7.61 12.72 8.09
CA TYR A 124 6.27 12.84 8.65
C TYR A 124 6.28 12.76 10.17
N GLY A 125 5.44 13.58 10.80
CA GLY A 125 5.13 13.54 12.22
C GLY A 125 3.93 12.65 12.56
N ALA A 126 3.68 12.48 13.86
CA ALA A 126 2.53 11.72 14.34
C ALA A 126 1.18 12.32 13.87
N SER A 127 1.06 13.65 13.81
CA SER A 127 -0.13 14.33 13.30
C SER A 127 -0.45 13.96 11.86
N ASP A 128 0.58 13.78 11.03
CA ASP A 128 0.44 13.48 9.60
C ASP A 128 -0.08 12.05 9.40
N ALA A 129 0.36 11.10 10.24
CA ALA A 129 -0.18 9.74 10.24
C ALA A 129 -1.69 9.73 10.53
N HIS A 130 -2.14 10.49 11.53
CA HIS A 130 -3.56 10.60 11.85
C HIS A 130 -4.34 11.27 10.72
N LEU A 131 -3.79 12.33 10.12
CA LEU A 131 -4.41 13.03 9.01
C LEU A 131 -4.58 12.12 7.78
N LEU A 132 -3.53 11.40 7.39
CA LEU A 132 -3.55 10.49 6.25
C LEU A 132 -4.52 9.31 6.47
N LEU A 133 -4.57 8.76 7.68
CA LEU A 133 -5.56 7.71 8.01
C LEU A 133 -7.00 8.24 7.97
N ARG A 134 -7.26 9.45 8.50
CA ARG A 134 -8.59 10.08 8.41
C ARG A 134 -8.99 10.34 6.97
N ALA A 135 -8.08 10.91 6.17
CA ALA A 135 -8.31 11.17 4.77
C ALA A 135 -8.61 9.87 4.00
N TYR A 136 -7.82 8.81 4.21
CA TYR A 136 -8.05 7.49 3.63
C TYR A 136 -9.46 6.97 3.98
N HIS A 137 -9.83 6.99 5.26
CA HIS A 137 -11.14 6.54 5.71
C HIS A 137 -12.30 7.36 5.13
N SER A 138 -12.16 8.69 5.07
CA SER A 138 -13.14 9.61 4.47
C SER A 138 -13.35 9.31 2.99
N ILE A 139 -12.26 9.14 2.24
CA ILE A 139 -12.30 8.81 0.81
C ILE A 139 -13.03 7.49 0.60
N VAL A 140 -12.60 6.43 1.29
CA VAL A 140 -13.18 5.08 1.15
C VAL A 140 -14.67 5.11 1.50
N SER A 141 -15.03 5.79 2.59
CA SER A 141 -16.42 5.91 3.03
C SER A 141 -17.30 6.61 1.98
N ALA A 142 -16.82 7.71 1.38
CA ALA A 142 -17.56 8.46 0.36
C ALA A 142 -17.74 7.65 -0.94
N VAL A 143 -16.66 7.04 -1.44
CA VAL A 143 -16.69 6.35 -2.75
C VAL A 143 -17.43 5.02 -2.70
N VAL A 144 -17.52 4.37 -1.53
CA VAL A 144 -18.34 3.16 -1.35
C VAL A 144 -19.84 3.49 -1.42
N GLN A 145 -20.27 4.66 -0.94
CA GLN A 145 -21.68 5.09 -1.02
C GLN A 145 -22.09 5.48 -2.44
N ASN A 146 -21.16 6.02 -3.24
CA ASN A 146 -21.42 6.39 -4.62
C ASN A 146 -20.18 6.18 -5.51
N PRO A 147 -19.99 4.98 -6.08
CA PRO A 147 -18.86 4.70 -6.98
C PRO A 147 -18.84 5.52 -8.28
N ALA A 148 -19.97 6.13 -8.65
CA ALA A 148 -20.08 7.02 -9.80
C ALA A 148 -19.64 8.46 -9.49
N MET A 149 -19.36 8.79 -8.22
CA MET A 149 -18.79 10.08 -7.81
C MET A 149 -17.44 10.29 -8.48
N ARG A 150 -17.18 11.51 -8.96
CA ARG A 150 -15.87 11.87 -9.50
C ARG A 150 -14.87 11.99 -8.37
N LEU A 151 -13.63 11.57 -8.61
CA LEU A 151 -12.61 11.56 -7.56
C LEU A 151 -12.35 12.96 -6.96
N GLY A 152 -12.43 14.02 -7.77
CA GLY A 152 -12.27 15.41 -7.33
C GLY A 152 -13.42 15.95 -6.48
N ASP A 153 -14.59 15.30 -6.51
CA ASP A 153 -15.77 15.68 -5.73
C ASP A 153 -15.82 14.97 -4.36
N VAL A 154 -14.87 14.07 -4.09
CA VAL A 154 -14.80 13.33 -2.83
C VAL A 154 -14.46 14.28 -1.69
N PRO A 155 -15.32 14.41 -0.66
CA PRO A 155 -15.03 15.27 0.47
C PRO A 155 -13.86 14.73 1.27
N LEU A 156 -12.84 15.57 1.44
CA LEU A 156 -11.70 15.30 2.32
C LEU A 156 -11.97 15.97 3.68
N SER A 157 -12.47 15.20 4.65
CA SER A 157 -12.52 15.67 6.04
C SER A 157 -11.11 15.66 6.61
N LEU A 158 -10.52 16.84 6.78
CA LEU A 158 -9.22 17.03 7.41
C LEU A 158 -9.33 17.42 8.90
N ASP A 159 -10.53 17.86 9.32
CA ASP A 159 -10.86 18.21 10.70
C ASP A 159 -11.04 16.99 11.61
#